data_AF-A0A2V8U7U1-F1
#
_entry.id   AF-A0A2V8U7U1-F1
#
_cell.length_a   1.000
_cell.length_b   1.000
_cell.length_c   1.000
_cell.angle_alpha   90.00
_cell.angle_beta   90.00
_cell.angle_gamma   90.00
#
_symmetry.space_group_name_H-M   'P 1'
#
loop_
_entity.id
_entity.type
_entity.pdbx_description
1 polymer ?
#
loop_
_entity_poly.entity_id
_entity_poly.type
_entity_poly.pdbx_seq_one_letter_code
_entity_poly.pdbx_strand_id
1 'polypeptide(L)' 'MGTLAFKQLPLVVKIAVGVVFNNAWWSIEEFVINRYGLWKFMPYYKVADPCVWDLAVAVITTLAIWRASAGRTIGVSG' A
#
# COMPACT_ATOMS: atom_id res chain seq x y z
N MET A 1 -0.15 2.19 28.21
CA MET A 1 -0.14 1.60 26.85
C MET A 1 1.14 2.04 26.16
N GLY A 2 2.08 1.12 25.92
CA GLY A 2 3.30 1.44 25.19
C GLY A 2 3.01 1.53 23.69
N THR A 3 3.26 2.68 23.08
CA THR A 3 3.11 2.87 21.64
C THR A 3 4.34 2.31 20.95
N LEU A 4 4.21 1.15 20.30
CA LEU A 4 5.32 0.55 19.56
C LEU A 4 5.52 1.30 18.24
N ALA A 5 6.74 1.78 18.01
CA ALA A 5 7.08 2.46 16.78
C ALA A 5 7.07 1.48 15.60
N PHE A 6 6.60 1.93 14.44
CA PHE A 6 6.48 1.11 13.22
C PHE A 6 7.80 0.44 12.76
N LYS A 7 8.92 0.98 13.25
CA LYS A 7 10.28 0.47 13.04
C LYS A 7 10.53 -0.88 13.70
N GLN A 8 9.91 -1.13 14.86
CA GLN A 8 10.10 -2.36 15.65
C GLN A 8 9.22 -3.52 15.17
N LEU A 9 8.31 -3.28 14.24
CA LEU A 9 7.44 -4.34 13.74
C LEU A 9 8.23 -5.34 12.87
N PRO A 10 7.97 -6.66 13.06
CA PRO A 10 8.58 -7.68 12.25
C PRO A 10 8.19 -7.51 10.78
N LEU A 11 9.10 -7.87 9.89
CA LEU A 11 8.98 -7.70 8.44
C LEU A 11 7.69 -8.33 7.90
N VAL A 12 7.26 -9.45 8.51
CA VAL A 12 5.99 -10.13 8.24
C VAL A 12 4.78 -9.20 8.41
N VAL A 13 4.74 -8.39 9.47
CA VAL A 13 3.60 -7.47 9.68
C VAL A 13 3.62 -6.34 8.67
N LYS A 14 4.81 -5.87 8.26
CA LYS A 14 4.93 -4.87 7.19
C LYS A 14 4.43 -5.42 5.85
N ILE A 15 4.76 -6.67 5.53
CA ILE A 15 4.23 -7.37 4.34
C ILE A 15 2.71 -7.53 4.47
N ALA A 16 2.20 -7.97 5.62
CA ALA A 16 0.77 -8.16 5.84
C ALA A 16 -0.01 -6.86 5.63
N VAL A 17 0.49 -5.72 6.14
CA VAL A 17 -0.08 -4.39 5.87
C VAL A 17 -0.09 -4.10 4.37
N GLY A 18 1.01 -4.39 3.66
CA GLY A 18 1.08 -4.22 2.22
C GLY A 18 0.06 -5.07 1.46
N VAL A 19 -0.09 -6.34 1.83
CA VAL A 19 -1.06 -7.27 1.23
C VAL A 19 -2.50 -6.83 1.49
N VAL A 20 -2.81 -6.34 2.69
CA VAL A 20 -4.14 -5.80 3.03
C VAL A 20 -4.47 -4.57 2.18
N PHE A 21 -3.51 -3.65 2.00
CA PHE A 21 -3.69 -2.50 1.13
C PHE A 21 -3.91 -2.90 -0.33
N ASN A 22 -3.18 -3.92 -0.81
CA ASN A 22 -3.37 -4.47 -2.15
C ASN A 22 -4.76 -5.10 -2.33
N ASN A 23 -5.23 -5.86 -1.34
CA ASN A 23 -6.59 -6.43 -1.35
C ASN A 23 -7.68 -5.34 -1.30
N ALA A 24 -7.46 -4.28 -0.54
CA ALA A 24 -8.36 -3.14 -0.48
C ALA A 24 -8.42 -2.40 -1.83
N TRP A 25 -7.30 -2.25 -2.53
CA TRP A 25 -7.27 -1.71 -3.88
C TRP A 25 -8.11 -2.54 -4.84
N TRP A 26 -7.91 -3.87 -4.83
CA TRP A 26 -8.68 -4.78 -5.69
C TRP A 26 -10.19 -4.70 -5.42
N SER A 27 -10.56 -4.56 -4.15
CA SER A 27 -11.96 -4.33 -3.76
C SER A 27 -12.49 -3.00 -4.31
N ILE A 28 -11.70 -1.93 -4.31
CA ILE A 28 -12.10 -0.63 -4.89
C ILE A 28 -12.24 -0.74 -6.41
N GLU A 29 -11.37 -1.47 -7.09
CA GLU A 29 -11.50 -1.73 -8.53
C GLU A 29 -12.84 -2.38 -8.86
N GLU A 30 -13.23 -3.41 -8.11
CA GLU A 30 -14.45 -4.17 -8.40
C GLU A 30 -15.73 -3.48 -7.92
N PHE A 31 -15.70 -2.78 -6.77
CA PHE A 31 -16.90 -2.12 -6.24
C PHE A 31 -17.10 -0.70 -6.77
N VAL A 32 -16.02 0.04 -7.06
CA VAL A 32 -16.11 1.46 -7.43
C VAL A 32 -15.81 1.64 -8.91
N ILE A 33 -14.64 1.21 -9.38
CA ILE A 33 -14.24 1.44 -10.76
C ILE A 33 -15.18 0.69 -11.70
N ASN A 34 -15.54 -0.55 -11.32
CA ASN A 34 -16.38 -1.42 -12.12
C ASN A 34 -17.88 -1.07 -12.08
N ARG A 35 -18.36 -0.65 -10.93
CA ARG A 35 -19.77 -0.27 -10.79
C ARG A 35 -20.09 1.10 -11.37
N TYR A 36 -19.17 2.06 -11.28
CA TYR A 36 -19.40 3.44 -11.73
C TYR A 36 -18.87 3.72 -13.13
N GLY A 37 -18.27 2.73 -13.81
CA GLY A 37 -17.78 2.92 -15.17
C GLY A 37 -16.53 3.79 -15.27
N LEU A 38 -15.82 4.00 -14.16
CA LEU A 38 -14.73 4.98 -14.04
C LEU A 38 -13.49 4.60 -14.87
N TRP A 39 -13.37 3.34 -15.28
CA TRP A 39 -12.36 2.86 -16.22
C TRP A 39 -12.31 3.64 -17.54
N LYS A 40 -13.40 4.30 -17.95
CA LYS A 40 -13.44 5.11 -19.19
C LYS A 40 -12.57 6.36 -19.11
N PHE A 41 -12.29 6.83 -17.90
CA PHE A 41 -11.48 8.03 -17.65
C PHE A 41 -10.04 7.68 -17.25
N MET A 42 -9.71 6.39 -17.19
CA MET A 42 -8.43 5.92 -16.67
C MET A 42 -7.56 5.43 -17.84
N PRO A 43 -6.57 6.22 -18.28
CA PRO A 43 -5.72 5.84 -19.41
C PRO A 43 -4.92 4.58 -19.05
N TYR A 44 -4.86 3.62 -19.98
CA TYR A 44 -4.16 2.33 -19.86
C TYR A 44 -4.76 1.32 -18.87
N TYR A 45 -5.98 1.54 -18.38
CA TYR A 45 -6.67 0.58 -17.52
C TYR A 45 -7.27 -0.55 -18.36
N LYS A 46 -6.73 -1.77 -18.25
CA LYS A 46 -7.40 -2.98 -18.74
C LYS A 46 -8.17 -3.62 -17.60
N VAL A 47 -9.49 -3.70 -17.78
CA VAL A 47 -10.39 -4.38 -16.85
C VAL A 47 -9.90 -5.83 -16.68
N ALA A 48 -9.62 -6.21 -15.43
CA ALA A 48 -9.22 -7.55 -15.01
C ALA A 48 -7.80 -8.03 -15.41
N ASP A 49 -6.90 -7.13 -15.85
CA ASP A 49 -5.47 -7.43 -16.04
C ASP A 49 -4.62 -6.66 -15.01
N PRO A 50 -3.50 -7.22 -14.51
CA PRO A 50 -2.57 -6.50 -13.65
C PRO A 50 -1.95 -5.33 -14.43
N CYS A 51 -2.34 -4.10 -14.09
CA CYS A 51 -2.06 -2.90 -14.87
C CYS A 51 -1.05 -1.96 -14.19
N VAL A 52 -0.73 -0.85 -14.88
CA VAL A 52 0.12 0.25 -14.37
C VAL A 52 -0.39 0.78 -13.01
N TRP A 53 -1.69 0.70 -12.76
CA TRP A 53 -2.32 1.14 -11.51
C TRP A 53 -2.03 0.20 -10.33
N ASP A 54 -2.10 -1.12 -10.51
CA ASP A 54 -1.60 -2.08 -9.49
C ASP A 54 -0.14 -1.81 -9.15
N LEU A 55 0.69 -1.55 -10.17
CA LEU A 55 2.11 -1.27 -9.97
C LEU A 55 2.31 0.05 -9.23
N ALA A 56 1.51 1.08 -9.52
CA ALA A 56 1.53 2.35 -8.79
C ALA A 56 1.16 2.15 -7.31
N VAL A 57 0.12 1.37 -7.01
CA VAL A 57 -0.31 1.08 -5.64
C VAL A 57 0.73 0.26 -4.89
N ALA A 58 1.31 -0.75 -5.54
CA ALA A 58 2.41 -1.53 -4.97
C ALA A 58 3.63 -0.64 -4.65
N VAL A 59 4.01 0.27 -5.56
CA VAL A 59 5.11 1.21 -5.36
C VAL A 59 4.81 2.19 -4.23
N ILE A 60 3.62 2.79 -4.19
CA ILE A 60 3.22 3.74 -3.13
C ILE A 60 3.21 3.02 -1.77
N THR A 61 2.66 1.82 -1.70
CA THR A 61 2.59 1.02 -0.47
C THR A 61 3.99 0.66 0.01
N THR A 62 4.87 0.24 -0.89
CA THR A 62 6.27 -0.08 -0.58
C THR A 62 7.03 1.17 -0.12
N LEU A 63 6.85 2.31 -0.78
CA LEU A 63 7.45 3.59 -0.38
C LEU A 63 6.93 4.08 0.96
N ALA A 64 5.64 3.93 1.24
CA ALA A 64 5.04 4.29 2.52
C ALA A 64 5.60 3.43 3.65
N ILE A 65 5.71 2.11 3.46
CA ILE A 65 6.33 1.18 4.41
C ILE A 65 7.81 1.51 4.60
N TRP A 66 8.53 1.84 3.52
CA TRP A 66 9.93 2.22 3.57
C TRP A 66 10.13 3.53 4.34
N ARG A 67 9.32 4.56 4.08
CA ARG A 67 9.33 5.84 4.81
C ARG A 67 8.97 5.67 6.28
N ALA A 68 7.95 4.87 6.59
CA ALA A 68 7.56 4.54 7.96
C ALA A 68 8.67 3.76 8.69
N SER A 69 9.43 2.93 7.97
CA SER A 69 10.59 2.22 8.52
C SER A 69 11.84 3.08 8.65
N ALA A 70 12.01 4.09 7.79
CA ALA A 70 13.12 5.05 7.78
C ALA A 70 13.02 6.13 8.88
N GLY A 71 12.01 6.05 9.77
CA GLY A 71 11.95 6.85 10.99
C GLY A 71 13.26 6.79 11.78
N ARG A 72 13.91 7.96 11.87
CA ARG A 72 15.21 8.23 12.50
C ARG A 72 15.40 7.44 13.80
N THR A 73 16.47 6.66 13.84
CA THR A 73 17.24 6.43 15.06
C THR A 73 17.80 7.79 15.48
N ILE A 74 17.04 8.56 16.27
CA ILE A 74 17.66 9.58 17.10
C ILE A 74 18.28 8.79 18.24
N GLY A 75 19.61 8.67 18.23
CA GLY A 75 20.34 7.90 19.21
C GLY A 75 19.96 8.35 20.62
N VAL A 76 19.43 7.43 21.41
CA VAL A 76 19.57 7.50 22.86
C VAL A 76 20.98 6.99 23.13
N SER A 77 21.96 7.90 23.08
CA SER A 77 23.20 7.71 23.82
C SER A 77 22.82 7.82 25.29
N GLY A 78 23.23 6.82 26.06
CA GLY A 78 23.11 6.82 27.53
C GLY A 78 23.96 7.90 28.18
#